data_AF-A0A318IUQ6-F1
#
_entry.id   AF-A0A318IUQ6-F1
#
_cell.length_a   1.000
_cell.length_b   1.000
_cell.length_c   1.000
_cell.angle_alpha   90.00
_cell.angle_beta   90.00
_cell.angle_gamma   90.00
#
_symmetry.space_group_name_H-M   'P 1'
#
loop_
_entity.id
_entity.type
_entity.pdbx_description
1 polymer ?
#
loop_
_entity_poly.entity_id
_entity_poly.type
_entity_poly.pdbx_seq_one_letter_code
_entity_poly.pdbx_strand_id
1 'polypeptide(L)'
;MRSFIKFLALMFFSVFVSHSVLAADHGTTQEAEAMVKKAIPYIKTKGNEAAYSEFNNATGSFIDRDMYIFVLDLNGKVLAHGANAKLIGKNLSTLKDVDEKPFIEELLAIAKSKGKGWIDYKWPNPTTKVIELKSTYFEKNGDVIVACGIYK
;
A
#
# COMPACT_ATOMS: atom_id res chain seq x y z
N MET A 1 4.92 73.72 6.75
CA MET A 1 6.25 73.81 7.41
C MET A 1 6.49 72.46 8.07
N ARG A 2 7.29 71.58 7.48
CA ARG A 2 8.77 71.45 7.61
C ARG A 2 9.20 70.74 8.90
N SER A 3 10.04 69.71 8.67
CA SER A 3 10.93 68.95 9.58
C SER A 3 10.32 67.69 10.21
N PHE A 4 10.65 66.45 9.80
CA PHE A 4 11.93 65.69 9.79
C PHE A 4 12.59 65.52 11.17
N ILE A 5 12.73 64.24 11.59
CA ILE A 5 13.88 63.50 12.19
C ILE A 5 13.32 62.12 12.67
N LYS A 6 13.43 61.04 11.88
CA LYS A 6 14.42 59.94 11.96
C LYS A 6 14.69 59.39 13.37
N PHE A 7 14.27 58.14 13.65
CA PHE A 7 15.19 57.10 14.15
C PHE A 7 14.58 55.69 13.99
N LEU A 8 15.50 54.78 13.68
CA LEU A 8 15.41 53.38 13.30
C LEU A 8 15.14 52.47 14.52
N ALA A 9 14.22 51.51 14.40
CA ALA A 9 14.30 50.26 15.17
C ALA A 9 13.53 49.13 14.48
N LEU A 10 14.31 48.13 14.09
CA LEU A 10 13.95 46.86 13.49
C LEU A 10 13.24 46.00 14.54
N MET A 11 12.04 45.47 14.25
CA MET A 11 11.63 44.16 14.76
C MET A 11 10.83 43.43 13.68
N PHE A 12 11.55 42.56 12.97
CA PHE A 12 11.01 41.41 12.28
C PHE A 12 10.19 40.58 13.28
N PHE A 13 8.86 40.60 13.19
CA PHE A 13 8.07 39.49 13.73
C PHE A 13 7.79 38.54 12.56
N SER A 14 8.79 37.72 12.27
CA SER A 14 8.64 36.52 11.46
C SER A 14 7.69 35.60 12.21
N VAL A 15 6.41 35.59 11.85
CA VAL A 15 5.51 34.52 12.26
C VAL A 15 6.03 33.26 11.57
N PHE A 16 6.70 32.41 12.35
CA PHE A 16 7.01 31.05 11.96
C PHE A 16 5.68 30.35 11.69
N VAL A 17 5.36 30.13 10.42
CA VAL A 17 4.37 29.13 10.05
C VAL A 17 5.04 27.78 10.33
N SER A 18 4.69 27.17 11.45
CA SER A 18 5.01 25.79 11.74
C SER A 18 4.27 24.91 10.73
N HIS A 19 4.82 24.79 9.52
CA HIS A 19 4.52 23.66 8.68
C HIS A 19 5.19 22.46 9.33
N SER A 20 4.41 21.66 10.05
CA SER A 20 4.82 20.31 10.42
C SER A 20 5.06 19.54 9.12
N VAL A 21 6.32 19.48 8.70
CA VAL A 21 6.74 18.74 7.52
C VAL A 21 6.76 17.24 7.88
N LEU A 22 5.79 16.52 7.32
CA LEU A 22 5.84 15.12 6.85
C LEU A 22 6.05 14.01 7.90
N ALA A 23 4.97 13.59 8.55
CA ALA A 23 4.70 12.16 8.68
C ALA A 23 3.79 11.80 7.51
N ALA A 24 4.19 10.84 6.67
CA ALA A 24 3.26 10.27 5.71
C ALA A 24 2.16 9.61 6.52
N ASP A 25 0.93 10.14 6.47
CA ASP A 25 -0.24 9.44 7.01
C ASP A 25 -0.26 8.07 6.34
N HIS A 26 -0.02 6.99 7.07
CA HIS A 26 -0.14 5.64 6.51
C HIS A 26 -1.57 5.43 5.97
N GLY A 27 -1.73 4.50 5.03
CA GLY A 27 -3.06 4.06 4.65
C GLY A 27 -3.86 3.56 5.86
N THR A 28 -5.18 3.70 5.81
CA THR A 28 -6.09 3.15 6.82
C THR A 28 -6.65 1.80 6.39
N THR A 29 -7.14 1.00 7.35
CA THR A 29 -7.73 -0.31 7.03
C THR A 29 -8.95 -0.19 6.10
N GLN A 30 -9.73 0.88 6.26
CA GLN A 30 -10.88 1.18 5.40
C GLN A 30 -10.44 1.49 3.96
N GLU A 31 -9.35 2.23 3.78
CA GLU A 31 -8.82 2.56 2.45
C GLU A 31 -8.25 1.32 1.74
N ALA A 32 -7.54 0.44 2.46
CA ALA A 32 -7.05 -0.82 1.89
C ALA A 32 -8.19 -1.74 1.44
N GLU A 33 -9.25 -1.87 2.26
CA GLU A 33 -10.46 -2.59 1.88
C GLU A 33 -11.14 -1.96 0.66
N ALA A 34 -11.26 -0.63 0.62
CA ALA A 34 -11.84 0.09 -0.50
C ALA A 34 -11.02 -0.11 -1.78
N MET A 35 -9.69 -0.15 -1.69
CA MET A 35 -8.81 -0.39 -2.83
C MET A 35 -9.01 -1.80 -3.41
N VAL A 36 -9.13 -2.83 -2.58
CA VAL A 36 -9.46 -4.20 -3.05
C VAL A 36 -10.85 -4.25 -3.67
N LYS A 37 -11.85 -3.62 -3.04
CA LYS A 37 -13.22 -3.52 -3.55
C LYS A 37 -13.32 -2.74 -4.87
N LYS A 38 -12.38 -1.83 -5.15
CA LYS A 38 -12.21 -1.17 -6.45
C LYS A 38 -11.49 -2.05 -7.47
N ALA A 39 -10.49 -2.83 -7.04
CA ALA A 39 -9.66 -3.65 -7.92
C ALA A 39 -10.41 -4.87 -8.50
N ILE A 40 -11.24 -5.54 -7.70
CA ILE A 40 -12.02 -6.71 -8.15
C ILE A 40 -12.94 -6.40 -9.35
N PRO A 41 -13.80 -5.36 -9.32
CA PRO A 41 -14.63 -5.01 -10.48
C PRO A 41 -13.78 -4.48 -11.65
N TYR A 42 -12.61 -3.90 -11.39
CA TYR A 42 -11.68 -3.50 -12.45
C TYR A 42 -11.18 -4.71 -13.25
N ILE A 43 -10.84 -5.82 -12.58
CA ILE A 43 -10.49 -7.09 -13.24
C ILE A 43 -11.65 -7.57 -14.12
N LYS A 44 -12.88 -7.57 -13.59
CA LYS A 44 -14.06 -8.02 -14.35
C LYS A 44 -14.33 -7.18 -15.59
N THR A 45 -14.08 -5.87 -15.50
CA THR A 45 -14.39 -4.92 -16.58
C THR A 45 -13.30 -4.87 -17.65
N LYS A 46 -12.02 -4.99 -17.25
CA LYS A 46 -10.87 -4.81 -18.14
C LYS A 46 -10.23 -6.14 -18.58
N GLY A 47 -10.53 -7.24 -17.90
CA GLY A 47 -9.84 -8.50 -18.05
C GLY A 47 -8.50 -8.53 -17.29
N ASN A 48 -7.98 -9.73 -17.05
CA ASN A 48 -6.81 -9.96 -16.21
C ASN A 48 -5.56 -9.21 -16.72
N GLU A 49 -5.28 -9.26 -18.03
CA GLU A 49 -4.07 -8.67 -18.61
C GLU A 49 -4.01 -7.14 -18.39
N ALA A 50 -5.06 -6.43 -18.81
CA ALA A 50 -5.14 -4.99 -18.65
C ALA A 50 -5.22 -4.57 -17.17
N ALA A 51 -5.93 -5.36 -16.34
CA ALA A 51 -5.99 -5.09 -14.90
C ALA A 51 -4.64 -5.25 -14.22
N TYR A 52 -3.92 -6.33 -14.50
CA TYR A 52 -2.62 -6.59 -13.89
C TYR A 52 -1.56 -5.61 -14.39
N SER A 53 -1.62 -5.19 -15.66
CA SER A 53 -0.77 -4.12 -16.18
C SER A 53 -0.95 -2.83 -15.36
N GLU A 54 -2.19 -2.42 -15.08
CA GLU A 54 -2.48 -1.25 -14.25
C GLU A 54 -2.06 -1.46 -12.79
N PHE A 55 -2.28 -2.64 -12.21
CA PHE A 55 -1.85 -2.93 -10.83
C PHE A 55 -0.32 -2.94 -10.69
N ASN A 56 0.41 -3.27 -11.76
CA ASN A 56 1.87 -3.26 -11.80
C ASN A 56 2.45 -1.86 -12.06
N ASN A 57 1.61 -0.89 -12.45
CA ASN A 57 2.04 0.49 -12.66
C ASN A 57 2.26 1.17 -11.30
N ALA A 58 3.53 1.36 -10.93
CA ALA A 58 3.93 2.02 -9.67
C ALA A 58 3.49 3.50 -9.57
N THR A 59 2.98 4.07 -10.65
CA THR A 59 2.40 5.42 -10.71
C THR A 59 0.92 5.41 -11.11
N GLY A 60 0.30 4.22 -11.10
CA GLY A 60 -1.08 3.99 -11.53
C GLY A 60 -2.12 4.27 -10.45
N SER A 61 -3.37 4.01 -10.81
CA SER A 61 -4.58 4.35 -10.02
C SER A 61 -4.83 3.45 -8.80
N PHE A 62 -3.93 2.49 -8.57
CA PHE A 62 -3.97 1.49 -7.50
C PHE A 62 -2.71 1.56 -6.60
N ILE A 63 -2.08 2.73 -6.57
CA ILE A 63 -1.03 3.11 -5.64
C ILE A 63 -1.55 4.32 -4.85
N ASP A 64 -1.46 4.26 -3.52
CA ASP A 64 -1.72 5.38 -2.63
C ASP A 64 -0.77 5.29 -1.44
N ARG A 65 0.17 6.24 -1.34
CA ARG A 65 1.19 6.28 -0.29
C ARG A 65 1.94 4.94 -0.17
N ASP A 66 1.67 4.16 0.86
CA ASP A 66 2.27 2.84 1.14
C ASP A 66 1.41 1.64 0.68
N MET A 67 0.16 1.91 0.27
CA MET A 67 -0.80 0.93 -0.23
C MET A 67 -0.62 0.66 -1.72
N TYR A 68 -0.72 -0.63 -2.07
CA TYR A 68 -0.66 -1.12 -3.43
C TYR A 68 -1.43 -2.42 -3.57
N ILE A 69 -1.93 -2.70 -4.77
CA ILE A 69 -2.51 -4.01 -5.09
C ILE A 69 -1.42 -5.04 -5.36
N PHE A 70 -1.60 -6.24 -4.82
CA PHE A 70 -0.96 -7.45 -5.32
C PHE A 70 -2.00 -8.55 -5.54
N VAL A 71 -1.69 -9.44 -6.49
CA VAL A 71 -2.58 -10.53 -6.89
C VAL A 71 -1.82 -11.85 -6.81
N LEU A 72 -2.41 -12.84 -6.15
CA LEU A 72 -1.93 -14.21 -6.08
C LEU A 72 -2.88 -15.14 -6.82
N ASP A 73 -2.37 -16.21 -7.43
CA ASP A 73 -3.21 -17.38 -7.70
C ASP A 73 -3.47 -18.19 -6.42
N LEU A 74 -4.34 -19.20 -6.49
CA LEU A 74 -4.67 -20.07 -5.34
C LEU A 74 -3.51 -20.96 -4.87
N ASN A 75 -2.36 -20.94 -5.53
CA ASN A 75 -1.14 -21.67 -5.18
C ASN A 75 -0.02 -20.75 -4.69
N GLY A 76 -0.29 -19.44 -4.52
CA GLY A 76 0.67 -18.46 -4.02
C GLY A 76 1.60 -17.88 -5.09
N LYS A 77 1.35 -18.11 -6.39
CA LYS A 77 2.10 -17.44 -7.46
C LYS A 77 1.64 -16.00 -7.58
N VAL A 78 2.59 -15.07 -7.61
CA VAL A 78 2.31 -13.64 -7.81
C VAL A 78 2.00 -13.37 -9.28
N LEU A 79 0.81 -12.83 -9.54
CA LEU A 79 0.34 -12.44 -10.88
C LEU A 79 0.49 -10.93 -11.13
N ALA A 80 0.39 -10.12 -10.07
CA ALA A 80 0.63 -8.68 -10.10
C ALA A 80 1.16 -8.19 -8.74
N HIS A 81 1.98 -7.15 -8.73
CA HIS A 81 2.50 -6.55 -7.50
C HIS A 81 2.95 -5.10 -7.69
N GLY A 82 2.13 -4.14 -7.28
CA GLY A 82 2.33 -2.71 -7.56
C GLY A 82 3.59 -2.07 -6.97
N ALA A 83 4.13 -2.62 -5.88
CA ALA A 83 5.34 -2.09 -5.25
C ALA A 83 6.66 -2.83 -5.62
N ASN A 84 6.59 -4.02 -6.20
CA ASN A 84 7.77 -4.86 -6.38
C ASN A 84 7.60 -5.84 -7.55
N ALA A 85 7.91 -5.35 -8.75
CA ALA A 85 7.82 -6.14 -9.98
C ALA A 85 8.69 -7.40 -9.97
N LYS A 86 9.76 -7.47 -9.14
CA LYS A 86 10.64 -8.64 -9.04
C LYS A 86 9.98 -9.86 -8.39
N LEU A 87 8.79 -9.72 -7.82
CA LEU A 87 8.02 -10.82 -7.25
C LEU A 87 7.07 -11.45 -8.27
N ILE A 88 6.72 -10.74 -9.35
CA ILE A 88 5.79 -11.24 -10.37
C ILE A 88 6.37 -12.53 -10.98
N GLY A 89 5.53 -13.57 -11.05
CA GLY A 89 5.89 -14.89 -11.53
C GLY A 89 6.50 -15.83 -10.48
N LYS A 90 6.91 -15.33 -9.31
CA LYS A 90 7.43 -16.17 -8.22
C LYS A 90 6.28 -16.81 -7.45
N ASN A 91 6.52 -18.02 -6.94
CA ASN A 91 5.64 -18.66 -5.98
C ASN A 91 6.13 -18.33 -4.56
N LEU A 92 5.24 -17.73 -3.76
CA LEU A 92 5.54 -17.31 -2.39
C LEU A 92 4.83 -18.18 -1.35
N SER A 93 4.26 -19.33 -1.72
CA SER A 93 3.47 -20.19 -0.82
C SER A 93 4.23 -20.62 0.43
N THR A 94 5.56 -20.79 0.34
CA THR A 94 6.44 -21.15 1.45
C THR A 94 7.17 -19.96 2.06
N LEU A 95 6.87 -18.73 1.60
CA LEU A 95 7.50 -17.53 2.12
C LEU A 95 7.06 -17.27 3.56
N LYS A 96 8.04 -16.93 4.38
CA LYS A 96 7.84 -16.45 5.74
C LYS A 96 8.31 -15.02 5.87
N ASP A 97 7.76 -14.31 6.85
CA ASP A 97 8.32 -13.02 7.26
C ASP A 97 9.58 -13.21 8.14
N VAL A 98 10.13 -12.09 8.63
CA VAL A 98 11.34 -12.12 9.46
C VAL A 98 11.18 -12.78 10.83
N ASP A 99 9.94 -13.02 11.26
CA ASP A 99 9.63 -13.73 12.52
C ASP A 99 9.24 -15.20 12.25
N GLU A 100 9.59 -15.74 11.07
CA GLU A 100 9.26 -17.09 10.62
C GLU A 100 7.75 -17.38 10.47
N LYS A 101 6.91 -16.34 10.37
CA LYS A 101 5.47 -16.51 10.16
C LYS A 101 5.15 -16.90 8.72
N PRO A 102 4.45 -18.04 8.44
CA PRO A 102 4.09 -18.47 7.09
C PRO A 102 2.83 -17.74 6.55
N PHE A 103 2.90 -16.41 6.48
CA PHE A 103 1.73 -15.56 6.25
C PHE A 103 1.05 -15.78 4.89
N ILE A 104 1.77 -16.19 3.83
CA ILE A 104 1.16 -16.52 2.53
C ILE A 104 0.37 -17.83 2.64
N GLU A 105 0.88 -18.84 3.33
CA GLU A 105 0.15 -20.09 3.57
C GLU A 105 -1.15 -19.83 4.34
N GLU A 106 -1.08 -19.05 5.42
CA GLU A 106 -2.25 -18.63 6.20
C GLU A 106 -3.26 -17.85 5.35
N LEU A 107 -2.80 -16.87 4.55
CA LEU A 107 -3.64 -16.12 3.62
C LEU A 107 -4.34 -17.06 2.62
N LEU A 108 -3.61 -18.00 2.02
CA LEU A 108 -4.15 -18.97 1.06
C LEU A 108 -5.21 -19.87 1.73
N ALA A 109 -4.97 -20.31 2.95
CA ALA A 109 -5.92 -21.14 3.71
C ALA A 109 -7.22 -20.37 4.01
N ILE A 110 -7.13 -19.12 4.44
CA ILE A 110 -8.29 -18.26 4.70
C ILE A 110 -9.03 -17.94 3.39
N ALA A 111 -8.32 -17.60 2.32
CA ALA A 111 -8.94 -17.30 1.03
C ALA A 111 -9.69 -18.51 0.45
N LYS A 112 -9.14 -19.73 0.58
CA LYS A 112 -9.79 -20.96 0.13
C LYS A 112 -11.03 -21.33 0.96
N SER A 113 -11.03 -21.04 2.26
CA SER A 113 -12.11 -21.44 3.18
C SER A 113 -13.20 -20.38 3.36
N LYS A 114 -12.82 -19.11 3.55
CA LYS A 114 -13.72 -17.98 3.87
C LYS A 114 -13.88 -16.99 2.72
N GLY A 115 -13.02 -17.06 1.70
CA GLY A 115 -13.05 -16.15 0.55
C GLY A 115 -12.44 -14.78 0.80
N LYS A 116 -12.33 -14.31 2.05
CA LYS A 116 -11.71 -13.01 2.39
C LYS A 116 -11.21 -12.98 3.82
N GLY A 117 -10.37 -12.02 4.14
CA GLY A 117 -9.89 -11.81 5.49
C GLY A 117 -8.80 -10.76 5.61
N TRP A 118 -8.24 -10.69 6.80
CA TRP A 118 -7.09 -9.88 7.15
C TRP A 118 -5.95 -10.77 7.62
N ILE A 119 -4.71 -10.40 7.29
CA ILE A 119 -3.51 -11.08 7.76
C ILE A 119 -2.44 -10.04 8.16
N ASP A 120 -1.83 -10.26 9.32
CA ASP A 120 -0.72 -9.42 9.82
C ASP A 120 0.62 -10.14 9.63
N TYR A 121 1.63 -9.43 9.16
CA TYR A 121 2.99 -9.96 8.94
C TYR A 121 4.00 -8.82 8.80
N LYS A 122 5.29 -9.11 8.93
CA LYS A 122 6.34 -8.10 8.70
C LYS A 122 6.78 -8.05 7.23
N TRP A 123 6.88 -6.84 6.68
CA TRP A 123 7.25 -6.64 5.27
C TRP A 123 8.04 -5.36 5.05
N PRO A 124 8.94 -5.29 4.05
CA PRO A 124 9.60 -4.04 3.69
C PRO A 124 8.60 -3.00 3.16
N ASN A 125 8.51 -1.86 3.83
CA ASN A 125 7.71 -0.72 3.37
C ASN A 125 8.30 -0.15 2.07
N PRO A 126 7.49 0.04 1.01
CA PRO A 126 8.00 0.51 -0.28
C PRO A 126 8.53 1.94 -0.24
N THR A 127 8.09 2.75 0.71
CA THR A 127 8.47 4.16 0.86
C THR A 127 9.71 4.29 1.74
N THR A 128 9.73 3.67 2.92
CA THR A 128 10.82 3.82 3.90
C THR A 128 11.94 2.78 3.74
N LYS A 129 11.66 1.66 3.07
CA LYS A 129 12.53 0.47 2.95
C LYS A 129 12.80 -0.26 4.27
N VAL A 130 12.16 0.15 5.36
CA VAL A 130 12.25 -0.50 6.66
C VAL A 130 11.28 -1.68 6.72
N ILE A 131 11.65 -2.74 7.44
CA ILE A 131 10.74 -3.85 7.71
C ILE A 131 9.80 -3.43 8.83
N GLU A 132 8.52 -3.36 8.52
CA GLU A 132 7.47 -2.86 9.41
C GLU A 132 6.33 -3.88 9.51
N LEU A 133 5.50 -3.75 10.55
CA LEU A 133 4.31 -4.56 10.67
C LEU A 133 3.29 -4.09 9.62
N LYS A 134 2.80 -5.02 8.81
CA LYS A 134 1.80 -4.78 7.77
C LYS A 134 0.53 -5.56 8.09
N SER A 135 -0.62 -4.92 7.91
CA SER A 135 -1.93 -5.59 7.92
C SER A 135 -2.53 -5.55 6.52
N THR A 136 -2.83 -6.72 5.95
CA THR A 136 -3.32 -6.85 4.57
C THR A 136 -4.72 -7.43 4.55
N TYR A 137 -5.64 -6.71 3.92
CA TYR A 137 -6.94 -7.23 3.50
C TYR A 137 -6.80 -7.96 2.17
N PHE A 138 -7.52 -9.07 2.03
CA PHE A 138 -7.58 -9.80 0.77
C PHE A 138 -8.96 -10.40 0.54
N GLU A 139 -9.29 -10.59 -0.74
CA GLU A 139 -10.53 -11.21 -1.18
C GLU A 139 -10.28 -12.07 -2.44
N LYS A 140 -10.87 -13.26 -2.44
CA LYS A 140 -10.83 -14.23 -3.52
C LYS A 140 -11.82 -13.79 -4.61
N ASN A 141 -11.34 -13.74 -5.85
CA ASN A 141 -12.11 -13.44 -7.05
C ASN A 141 -11.86 -14.54 -8.10
N GLY A 142 -12.72 -15.57 -8.12
CA GLY A 142 -12.50 -16.75 -8.96
C GLY A 142 -11.25 -17.52 -8.53
N ASP A 143 -10.28 -17.66 -9.44
CA ASP A 143 -9.03 -18.40 -9.23
C ASP A 143 -7.87 -17.53 -8.75
N VAL A 144 -8.15 -16.29 -8.36
CA VAL A 144 -7.13 -15.36 -7.85
C VAL A 144 -7.56 -14.72 -6.54
N ILE A 145 -6.59 -14.17 -5.83
CA ILE A 145 -6.75 -13.43 -4.59
C ILE A 145 -6.21 -12.03 -4.83
N VAL A 146 -7.02 -11.02 -4.57
CA VAL A 146 -6.67 -9.60 -4.69
C VAL A 146 -6.47 -9.03 -3.30
N ALA A 147 -5.35 -8.35 -3.08
CA ALA A 147 -4.95 -7.93 -1.74
C ALA A 147 -4.35 -6.52 -1.72
N CYS A 148 -4.55 -5.82 -0.61
CA CYS A 148 -3.98 -4.52 -0.30
C CYS A 148 -3.78 -4.42 1.22
N GLY A 149 -2.76 -3.69 1.66
CA GLY A 149 -2.50 -3.55 3.09
C GLY A 149 -1.79 -2.28 3.47
N ILE A 150 -1.79 -2.02 4.77
CA ILE A 150 -1.27 -0.82 5.41
C ILE A 150 -0.10 -1.17 6.33
N TYR A 151 0.84 -0.24 6.49
CA TYR A 151 1.91 -0.37 7.48
C TYR A 151 1.51 0.34 8.79
N LYS A 152 2.03 -0.15 9.91
CA LYS A 152 1.74 0.32 11.27
C LYS A 152 2.97 0.87 11.96
#